data_AF-A0A7K6FW55-F1
#
_entry.id   AF-A0A7K6FW55-F1
#
_cell.length_a   1.000
_cell.length_b   1.000
_cell.length_c   1.000
_cell.angle_alpha   90.00
_cell.angle_beta   90.00
_cell.angle_gamma   90.00
#
_symmetry.space_group_name_H-M   'P 1'
#
loop_
_entity.id
_entity.type
_entity.pdbx_description
1 polymer ?
#
loop_
_entity_poly.entity_id
_entity_poly.type
_entity_poly.pdbx_seq_one_letter_code
_entity_poly.pdbx_strand_id
1 'polypeptide(L)'
;MAGGGGRPRCPPGALLALAAVVVAAGWGERDWGVVRAEAEGEQSIDLIGKNEVYGDTRHEVNVYVKVFTNSPFLVCMDLALSQERIIDPNYLWIGPDGRDLVGQRYVNLTETGKLMVMGFRESMSGAYTCTLSHKIIETTTQEETEMVEAYKFMVYAYREADHAYQVSVRFSTTRCKLKTNRLFVKELSKILNSTISYLTCHVTESSYKCHSIRTPKNGLHYELFANFLVNPFAPGWEEVCHKVPYNCEDVTNRRARQAAEQIGKFFHQLRQSVKYEFHTVLAVQYVDNSFSMTPIDSCQPGFGKNHHTHQNCASCCVVCGPGTYSPNNEVTCQTCASPRARMYGAKSC
;
A
#
# COMPACT_ATOMS: atom_id res chain seq x y z
N MET A 1 -49.98 -19.40 30.72
CA MET A 1 -48.54 -19.71 30.74
C MET A 1 -48.31 -21.05 30.04
N ALA A 2 -47.22 -21.12 29.27
CA ALA A 2 -46.59 -22.30 28.65
C ALA A 2 -47.27 -23.00 27.44
N GLY A 3 -46.73 -22.71 26.24
CA GLY A 3 -46.68 -23.63 25.08
C GLY A 3 -45.59 -24.69 25.28
N GLY A 4 -45.70 -25.89 24.71
CA GLY A 4 -45.32 -26.26 23.32
C GLY A 4 -43.88 -26.82 23.34
N GLY A 5 -43.51 -27.97 22.79
CA GLY A 5 -44.16 -28.93 21.89
C GLY A 5 -43.12 -29.47 20.89
N GLY A 6 -42.70 -30.74 21.05
CA GLY A 6 -42.32 -31.69 19.99
C GLY A 6 -41.07 -31.47 19.09
N ARG A 7 -40.07 -32.34 19.23
CA ARG A 7 -39.27 -32.93 18.13
C ARG A 7 -40.08 -34.09 17.51
N PRO A 8 -39.95 -34.51 16.22
CA PRO A 8 -38.73 -35.14 15.68
C PRO A 8 -38.47 -35.02 14.15
N ARG A 9 -37.39 -35.71 13.72
CA ARG A 9 -36.79 -35.87 12.38
C ARG A 9 -37.72 -36.33 11.25
N CYS A 10 -37.33 -36.02 10.00
CA CYS A 10 -37.78 -36.64 8.75
C CYS A 10 -36.69 -36.48 7.62
N PRO A 11 -36.76 -37.15 6.44
CA PRO A 11 -35.84 -38.23 6.01
C PRO A 11 -35.15 -38.00 4.62
N PRO A 12 -34.45 -38.99 4.00
CA PRO A 12 -33.73 -38.85 2.72
C PRO A 12 -34.52 -39.37 1.50
N GLY A 13 -34.18 -38.90 0.29
CA GLY A 13 -34.75 -39.37 -0.99
C GLY A 13 -33.73 -39.27 -2.13
N ALA A 14 -33.74 -40.27 -3.01
CA ALA A 14 -32.68 -40.65 -3.94
C ALA A 14 -33.04 -40.47 -5.43
N LEU A 15 -32.05 -40.77 -6.30
CA LEU A 15 -32.10 -41.07 -7.76
C LEU A 15 -32.14 -39.82 -8.67
N LEU A 16 -31.44 -39.72 -9.82
CA LEU A 16 -31.12 -40.69 -10.86
C LEU A 16 -29.77 -40.39 -11.56
N ALA A 17 -29.10 -41.45 -11.99
CA ALA A 17 -28.03 -41.43 -12.98
C ALA A 17 -28.62 -41.46 -14.41
N LEU A 18 -28.01 -40.75 -15.35
CA LEU A 18 -28.13 -41.02 -16.78
C LEU A 18 -26.77 -40.79 -17.44
N ALA A 19 -26.20 -41.87 -17.97
CA ALA A 19 -25.08 -41.86 -18.90
C ALA A 19 -25.60 -41.61 -20.32
N ALA A 20 -24.84 -40.84 -21.11
CA ALA A 20 -24.94 -40.85 -22.56
C ALA A 20 -23.52 -40.80 -23.15
N VAL A 21 -23.23 -41.76 -24.01
CA VAL A 21 -22.01 -41.95 -24.80
C VAL A 21 -22.36 -41.67 -26.27
N VAL A 22 -21.31 -41.42 -27.07
CA VAL A 22 -21.21 -41.40 -28.54
C VAL A 22 -21.79 -40.12 -29.19
N VAL A 23 -21.16 -39.42 -30.15
CA VAL A 23 -20.36 -39.85 -31.31
C VAL A 23 -19.43 -38.73 -31.78
N ALA A 24 -18.23 -39.11 -32.22
CA ALA A 24 -17.28 -38.26 -32.94
C ALA A 24 -17.69 -38.02 -34.40
N ALA A 25 -17.53 -36.80 -34.89
CA ALA A 25 -17.43 -36.51 -36.31
C ALA A 25 -16.29 -35.51 -36.53
N GLY A 26 -15.28 -35.93 -37.30
CA GLY A 26 -14.19 -35.08 -37.73
C GLY A 26 -14.48 -34.37 -39.05
N TRP A 27 -13.76 -33.26 -39.24
CA TRP A 27 -13.04 -32.79 -40.44
C TRP A 27 -13.07 -31.26 -40.49
N GLY A 28 -11.90 -30.64 -40.66
CA GLY A 28 -11.79 -29.20 -40.87
C GLY A 28 -10.43 -28.63 -40.51
N GLU A 29 -9.39 -29.02 -41.25
CA GLU A 29 -8.10 -28.34 -41.32
C GLU A 29 -8.28 -26.83 -41.57
N ARG A 30 -7.71 -26.01 -40.68
CA ARG A 30 -7.15 -24.71 -41.05
C ARG A 30 -6.08 -24.29 -40.06
N ASP A 31 -4.87 -24.36 -40.60
CA ASP A 31 -3.59 -23.92 -40.08
C ASP A 31 -3.61 -22.42 -39.74
N TRP A 32 -3.30 -22.08 -38.48
CA TRP A 32 -2.75 -20.78 -38.11
C TRP A 32 -1.92 -20.91 -36.82
N GLY A 33 -0.60 -20.86 -37.00
CA GLY A 33 0.32 -20.12 -36.14
C GLY A 33 0.28 -20.42 -34.65
N VAL A 34 1.09 -21.38 -34.21
CA VAL A 34 1.51 -21.53 -32.82
C VAL A 34 2.30 -20.28 -32.41
N VAL A 35 1.63 -19.30 -31.81
CA VAL A 35 2.28 -18.30 -30.96
C VAL A 35 2.41 -18.95 -29.58
N ARG A 36 3.64 -19.33 -29.26
CA ARG A 36 4.05 -19.70 -27.91
C ARG A 36 3.79 -18.47 -27.03
N ALA A 37 2.73 -18.50 -26.24
CA ALA A 37 2.58 -17.58 -25.12
C ALA A 37 3.64 -17.99 -24.09
N GLU A 38 4.70 -17.19 -23.99
CA GLU A 38 5.61 -17.25 -22.86
C GLU A 38 4.79 -17.00 -21.59
N ALA A 39 4.74 -18.01 -20.72
CA ALA A 39 4.18 -17.91 -19.40
C ALA A 39 5.17 -17.12 -18.51
N GLU A 40 5.32 -15.82 -18.76
CA GLU A 40 5.85 -14.87 -17.78
C GLU A 40 4.74 -14.57 -16.77
N GLY A 41 4.61 -15.43 -15.76
CA GLY A 41 3.57 -15.23 -14.74
C GLY A 41 3.71 -16.05 -13.47
N GLU A 42 4.55 -17.10 -13.45
CA GLU A 42 4.64 -17.99 -12.28
C GLU A 42 5.98 -17.96 -11.54
N GLN A 43 6.97 -17.16 -11.99
CA GLN A 43 8.28 -17.08 -11.32
C GLN A 43 8.40 -15.99 -10.25
N SER A 44 7.47 -15.03 -10.18
CA SER A 44 7.56 -13.94 -9.19
C SER A 44 6.95 -14.31 -7.82
N ILE A 45 6.21 -15.41 -7.72
CA ILE A 45 5.44 -15.75 -6.51
C ILE A 45 6.13 -16.86 -5.68
N ASP A 46 7.00 -17.68 -6.28
CA ASP A 46 7.66 -18.80 -5.57
C ASP A 46 8.95 -18.42 -4.81
N LEU A 47 9.43 -17.18 -4.98
CA LEU A 47 10.55 -16.62 -4.21
C LEU A 47 10.14 -16.07 -2.83
N ILE A 48 8.85 -16.01 -2.51
CA ILE A 48 8.33 -15.54 -1.20
C ILE A 48 8.45 -16.65 -0.11
N GLY A 49 8.83 -17.87 -0.50
CA GLY A 49 9.03 -18.99 0.43
C GLY A 49 10.27 -18.89 1.33
N LYS A 50 11.24 -18.02 1.01
CA LYS A 50 12.42 -17.74 1.82
C LYS A 50 12.67 -16.23 1.80
N ASN A 51 12.82 -15.60 2.96
CA ASN A 51 13.04 -14.15 3.13
C ASN A 51 14.43 -13.71 2.62
N GLU A 52 14.73 -14.01 1.36
CA GLU A 52 16.03 -13.94 0.70
C GLU A 52 15.92 -13.23 -0.66
N VAL A 53 16.87 -12.36 -0.96
CA VAL A 53 16.97 -11.65 -2.24
C VAL A 53 18.34 -11.95 -2.84
N TYR A 54 18.35 -12.59 -4.01
CA TYR A 54 19.57 -12.96 -4.73
C TYR A 54 20.11 -11.78 -5.53
N GLY A 55 21.43 -11.77 -5.71
CA GLY A 55 22.10 -10.78 -6.54
C GLY A 55 21.91 -11.05 -8.02
N ASP A 56 22.26 -10.06 -8.83
CA ASP A 56 22.36 -10.18 -10.29
C ASP A 56 23.66 -9.47 -10.72
N THR A 57 24.45 -10.11 -11.59
CA THR A 57 25.74 -9.57 -12.07
C THR A 57 25.56 -8.54 -13.20
N ARG A 58 24.40 -8.54 -13.86
CA ARG A 58 24.05 -7.67 -14.99
C ARG A 58 23.35 -6.39 -14.53
N HIS A 59 22.51 -6.49 -13.50
CA HIS A 59 21.67 -5.39 -13.05
C HIS A 59 21.71 -5.19 -11.53
N GLU A 60 21.49 -3.94 -11.11
CA GLU A 60 21.33 -3.62 -9.69
C GLU A 60 19.94 -4.05 -9.20
N VAL A 61 19.90 -4.72 -8.04
CA VAL A 61 18.67 -5.23 -7.45
C VAL A 61 18.09 -4.23 -6.45
N ASN A 62 16.91 -3.69 -6.75
CA ASN A 62 16.20 -2.78 -5.84
C ASN A 62 15.52 -3.56 -4.71
N VAL A 63 15.79 -3.19 -3.47
CA VAL A 63 15.20 -3.81 -2.27
C VAL A 63 14.52 -2.75 -1.42
N TYR A 64 13.28 -3.02 -0.98
CA TYR A 64 12.50 -2.10 -0.15
C TYR A 64 12.36 -2.66 1.26
N VAL A 65 12.79 -1.89 2.25
CA VAL A 65 12.77 -2.28 3.66
C VAL A 65 11.91 -1.30 4.45
N LYS A 66 10.93 -1.81 5.19
CA LYS A 66 10.08 -0.98 6.04
C LYS A 66 10.93 -0.40 7.16
N VAL A 67 10.82 0.90 7.42
CA VAL A 67 11.62 1.54 8.48
C VAL A 67 11.40 0.84 9.82
N PHE A 68 12.47 0.71 10.61
CA PHE A 68 12.52 0.07 11.93
C PHE A 68 12.27 -1.45 11.90
N THR A 69 12.32 -2.07 10.73
CA THR A 69 12.30 -3.53 10.56
C THR A 69 13.66 -4.04 10.07
N ASN A 70 13.87 -5.36 10.12
CA ASN A 70 15.06 -5.96 9.53
C ASN A 70 14.86 -6.13 8.01
N SER A 71 15.93 -5.96 7.23
CA SER A 71 15.90 -6.29 5.82
C SER A 71 15.65 -7.80 5.60
N PRO A 72 15.19 -8.22 4.42
CA PRO A 72 15.41 -9.60 3.98
C PRO A 72 16.92 -9.89 3.95
N PHE A 73 17.27 -11.18 3.91
CA PHE A 73 18.66 -11.57 3.67
C PHE A 73 19.03 -11.27 2.22
N LEU A 74 20.03 -10.42 2.01
CA LEU A 74 20.65 -10.21 0.72
C LEU A 74 21.70 -11.31 0.52
N VAL A 75 21.60 -12.06 -0.57
CA VAL A 75 22.46 -13.21 -0.86
C VAL A 75 23.53 -12.78 -1.85
N CYS A 76 24.81 -12.99 -1.48
CA CYS A 76 25.97 -12.61 -2.30
C CYS A 76 26.27 -13.62 -3.42
N MET A 77 25.26 -13.90 -4.24
CA MET A 77 25.33 -14.71 -5.45
C MET A 77 24.00 -14.60 -6.18
N ASP A 78 23.99 -14.94 -7.46
CA ASP A 78 22.72 -15.15 -8.16
C ASP A 78 22.06 -16.48 -7.78
N LEU A 79 20.81 -16.64 -8.22
CA LEU A 79 20.04 -17.84 -7.91
C LEU A 79 20.68 -19.10 -8.52
N ALA A 80 21.32 -19.02 -9.69
CA ALA A 80 21.90 -20.17 -10.35
C ALA A 80 23.13 -20.69 -9.59
N LEU A 81 24.08 -19.81 -9.29
CA LEU A 81 25.29 -20.12 -8.54
C LEU A 81 24.97 -20.61 -7.12
N SER A 82 23.87 -20.13 -6.51
CA SER A 82 23.41 -20.61 -5.20
C SER A 82 22.99 -22.09 -5.17
N GLN A 83 22.71 -22.69 -6.33
CA GLN A 83 22.36 -24.10 -6.46
C GLN A 83 23.58 -24.97 -6.77
N GLU A 84 24.76 -24.37 -6.96
CA GLU A 84 25.99 -25.06 -7.27
C GLU A 84 26.87 -25.28 -6.03
N ARG A 85 27.82 -26.21 -6.14
CA ARG A 85 28.83 -26.40 -5.10
C ARG A 85 29.97 -25.41 -5.32
N ILE A 86 30.10 -24.47 -4.39
CA ILE A 86 31.17 -23.47 -4.39
C ILE A 86 32.32 -23.95 -3.49
N ILE A 87 33.56 -23.78 -3.95
CA ILE A 87 34.78 -24.17 -3.23
C ILE A 87 35.44 -22.92 -2.66
N ASP A 88 35.83 -22.98 -1.38
CA ASP A 88 36.50 -21.92 -0.62
C ASP A 88 35.88 -20.52 -0.81
N PRO A 89 34.56 -20.34 -0.59
CA PRO A 89 33.93 -19.05 -0.80
C PRO A 89 34.39 -18.02 0.23
N ASN A 90 34.65 -16.80 -0.23
CA ASN A 90 34.91 -15.63 0.59
C ASN A 90 34.02 -14.47 0.16
N TYR A 91 33.49 -13.74 1.14
CA TYR A 91 32.46 -12.71 0.93
C TYR A 91 32.91 -11.38 1.53
N LEU A 92 32.87 -10.33 0.74
CA LEU A 92 33.12 -8.96 1.20
C LEU A 92 31.88 -8.10 0.95
N TRP A 93 31.34 -7.52 2.01
CA TRP A 93 30.18 -6.63 1.94
C TRP A 93 30.57 -5.18 2.23
N ILE A 94 30.25 -4.29 1.30
CA ILE A 94 30.45 -2.84 1.41
C ILE A 94 29.09 -2.14 1.51
N GLY A 95 28.96 -1.30 2.54
CA GLY A 95 27.76 -0.50 2.79
C GLY A 95 27.67 0.79 1.97
N PRO A 96 26.56 1.53 2.11
CA PRO A 96 26.27 2.73 1.33
C PRO A 96 27.19 3.92 1.62
N ASP A 97 27.92 3.87 2.73
CA ASP A 97 28.95 4.83 3.10
C ASP A 97 30.36 4.42 2.63
N GLY A 98 30.47 3.33 1.87
CA GLY A 98 31.72 2.78 1.36
C GLY A 98 32.54 2.01 2.38
N ARG A 99 31.99 1.71 3.58
CA ARG A 99 32.72 0.96 4.61
C ARG A 99 32.38 -0.53 4.59
N ASP A 100 33.35 -1.33 5.03
CA ASP A 100 33.16 -2.75 5.29
C ASP A 100 32.11 -2.97 6.41
N LEU A 101 31.19 -3.88 6.15
CA LEU A 101 30.10 -4.23 7.05
C LEU A 101 30.49 -5.32 8.07
N VAL A 102 31.63 -5.99 7.92
CA VAL A 102 32.11 -6.99 8.87
C VAL A 102 32.27 -6.37 10.27
N GLY A 103 31.65 -7.01 11.28
CA GLY A 103 31.72 -6.56 12.68
C GLY A 103 30.82 -5.36 13.04
N GLN A 104 30.03 -4.83 12.09
CA GLN A 104 29.09 -3.76 12.38
C GLN A 104 27.91 -4.29 13.23
N ARG A 105 27.53 -3.56 14.28
CA ARG A 105 26.47 -4.00 15.23
C ARG A 105 25.06 -4.03 14.64
N TYR A 106 24.84 -3.31 13.54
CA TYR A 106 23.55 -3.19 12.87
C TYR A 106 23.39 -4.14 11.69
N VAL A 107 24.32 -5.08 11.49
CA VAL A 107 24.22 -6.11 10.46
C VAL A 107 24.39 -7.50 11.04
N ASN A 108 23.75 -8.47 10.40
CA ASN A 108 23.93 -9.88 10.65
C ASN A 108 24.47 -10.49 9.36
N LEU A 109 25.75 -10.87 9.41
CA LEU A 109 26.45 -11.56 8.33
C LEU A 109 26.56 -13.03 8.67
N THR A 110 26.04 -13.87 7.78
CA THR A 110 26.12 -15.34 7.93
C THR A 110 27.42 -15.86 7.32
N GLU A 111 27.89 -17.03 7.79
CA GLU A 111 29.04 -17.72 7.21
C GLU A 111 28.85 -18.06 5.73
N THR A 112 27.60 -18.18 5.28
CA THR A 112 27.24 -18.40 3.87
C THR A 112 27.19 -17.11 3.03
N GLY A 113 27.68 -15.99 3.55
CA GLY A 113 27.76 -14.73 2.80
C GLY A 113 26.46 -13.94 2.68
N LYS A 114 25.40 -14.31 3.43
CA LYS A 114 24.13 -13.56 3.46
C LYS A 114 24.20 -12.38 4.42
N LEU A 115 23.68 -11.23 4.00
CA LEU A 115 23.61 -10.00 4.77
C LEU A 115 22.17 -9.68 5.16
N MET A 116 21.92 -9.45 6.46
CA MET A 116 20.70 -8.81 6.94
C MET A 116 21.07 -7.51 7.67
N VAL A 117 20.42 -6.41 7.31
CA VAL A 117 20.54 -5.12 8.00
C VAL A 117 19.44 -5.03 9.04
N MET A 118 19.80 -4.81 10.31
CA MET A 118 18.89 -4.81 11.44
C MET A 118 18.39 -3.41 11.75
N GLY A 119 17.09 -3.30 12.07
CA GLY A 119 16.47 -2.03 12.49
C GLY A 119 16.67 -0.90 11.48
N PHE A 120 16.39 -1.19 10.21
CA PHE A 120 16.70 -0.36 9.05
C PHE A 120 16.14 1.06 9.19
N ARG A 121 16.95 2.06 8.87
CA ARG A 121 16.60 3.49 8.95
C ARG A 121 16.76 4.18 7.60
N GLU A 122 16.19 5.37 7.47
CA GLU A 122 16.28 6.19 6.27
C GLU A 122 17.73 6.38 5.82
N SER A 123 18.61 6.74 6.76
CA SER A 123 20.03 6.98 6.52
C SER A 123 20.83 5.72 6.16
N MET A 124 20.26 4.53 6.33
CA MET A 124 20.86 3.25 5.94
C MET A 124 20.53 2.90 4.48
N SER A 125 19.69 3.69 3.81
CA SER A 125 19.41 3.52 2.39
C SER A 125 20.63 3.88 1.55
N GLY A 126 20.80 3.20 0.42
CA GLY A 126 21.96 3.39 -0.45
C GLY A 126 22.41 2.10 -1.13
N ALA A 127 23.51 2.20 -1.87
CA ALA A 127 24.09 1.07 -2.59
C ALA A 127 24.86 0.16 -1.64
N TYR A 128 24.51 -1.12 -1.63
CA TYR A 128 25.23 -2.20 -0.96
C TYR A 128 25.87 -3.07 -2.03
N THR A 129 27.16 -3.32 -1.91
CA THR A 129 27.89 -4.16 -2.86
C THR A 129 28.43 -5.37 -2.14
N CYS A 130 28.28 -6.54 -2.73
CA CYS A 130 28.98 -7.73 -2.30
C CYS A 130 29.96 -8.21 -3.35
N THR A 131 31.14 -8.64 -2.93
CA THR A 131 32.09 -9.37 -3.76
C THR A 131 32.21 -10.80 -3.24
N LEU A 132 31.94 -11.77 -4.11
CA LEU A 132 32.17 -13.19 -3.88
C LEU A 132 33.46 -13.59 -4.60
N SER A 133 34.43 -14.12 -3.86
CA SER A 133 35.54 -14.86 -4.46
C SER A 133 35.43 -16.35 -4.14
N HIS A 134 35.63 -17.20 -5.14
CA HIS A 134 35.58 -18.65 -4.98
C HIS A 134 36.51 -19.36 -5.95
N LYS A 135 36.78 -20.64 -5.72
CA LYS A 135 37.64 -21.43 -6.58
C LYS A 135 36.86 -22.35 -7.51
N ILE A 136 37.41 -22.58 -8.69
CA ILE A 136 37.05 -23.68 -9.59
C ILE A 136 38.29 -24.58 -9.70
N ILE A 137 38.11 -25.87 -9.47
CA ILE A 137 39.17 -26.87 -9.59
C ILE A 137 38.90 -27.69 -10.83
N GLU A 138 39.80 -27.63 -11.80
CA GLU A 138 39.72 -28.49 -12.97
C GLU A 138 40.02 -29.94 -12.58
N THR A 139 39.02 -30.81 -12.71
CA THR A 139 39.10 -32.21 -12.25
C THR A 139 40.23 -33.03 -12.89
N THR A 140 40.66 -32.67 -14.09
CA THR A 140 41.69 -33.40 -14.86
C THR A 140 43.11 -32.95 -14.57
N THR A 141 43.31 -31.66 -14.33
CA THR A 141 44.63 -31.01 -14.21
C THR A 141 44.96 -30.62 -12.76
N GLN A 142 43.95 -30.66 -11.86
CA GLN A 142 44.02 -30.11 -10.50
C GLN A 142 44.41 -28.63 -10.46
N GLU A 143 44.21 -27.91 -11.57
CA GLU A 143 44.46 -26.48 -11.63
C GLU A 143 43.37 -25.73 -10.86
N GLU A 144 43.79 -24.86 -9.93
CA GLU A 144 42.88 -24.01 -9.15
C GLU A 144 42.80 -22.63 -9.81
N THR A 145 41.59 -22.25 -10.24
CA THR A 145 41.31 -20.90 -10.75
C THR A 145 40.45 -20.13 -9.75
N GLU A 146 40.86 -18.92 -9.40
CA GLU A 146 40.06 -18.00 -8.58
C GLU A 146 39.09 -17.20 -9.45
N MET A 147 37.81 -17.25 -9.09
CA MET A 147 36.72 -16.51 -9.71
C MET A 147 36.28 -15.41 -8.75
N VAL A 148 36.00 -14.21 -9.29
CA VAL A 148 35.54 -13.06 -8.51
C VAL A 148 34.34 -12.43 -9.20
N GLU A 149 33.25 -12.31 -8.46
CA GLU A 149 32.01 -11.71 -8.92
C GLU A 149 31.52 -10.62 -7.96
N ALA A 150 30.90 -9.58 -8.51
CA ALA A 150 30.37 -8.47 -7.74
C ALA A 150 28.87 -8.29 -7.99
N TYR A 151 28.11 -8.18 -6.91
CA TYR A 151 26.67 -8.06 -6.89
C TYR A 151 26.27 -6.74 -6.25
N LYS A 152 25.32 -6.02 -6.86
CA LYS A 152 24.89 -4.68 -6.41
C LYS A 152 23.43 -4.68 -6.01
N PHE A 153 23.17 -4.15 -4.82
CA PHE A 153 21.85 -3.99 -4.26
C PHE A 153 21.60 -2.52 -3.94
N MET A 154 20.44 -2.03 -4.30
CA MET A 154 20.02 -0.68 -3.96
C MET A 154 18.86 -0.76 -2.98
N VAL A 155 19.19 -0.56 -1.71
CA VAL A 155 18.26 -0.77 -0.60
C VAL A 155 17.64 0.57 -0.20
N TYR A 156 16.30 0.63 -0.21
CA TYR A 156 15.50 1.81 0.11
C TYR A 156 14.66 1.59 1.35
N ALA A 157 14.68 2.58 2.24
CA ALA A 157 13.70 2.69 3.31
C ALA A 157 12.33 3.08 2.72
N TYR A 158 11.26 2.41 3.16
CA TYR A 158 9.89 2.82 2.84
C TYR A 158 8.99 2.82 4.07
N ARG A 159 7.90 3.57 3.97
CA ARG A 159 6.77 3.58 4.89
C ARG A 159 5.48 3.47 4.10
N GLU A 160 4.45 2.96 4.74
CA GLU A 160 3.10 3.05 4.19
C GLU A 160 2.68 4.52 4.17
N ALA A 161 1.88 4.90 3.17
CA ALA A 161 1.31 6.25 3.14
C ALA A 161 0.32 6.42 4.30
N ASP A 162 0.33 7.59 4.93
CA ASP A 162 -0.70 7.98 5.88
C ASP A 162 -1.98 8.32 5.09
N HIS A 163 -3.10 7.68 5.42
CA HIS A 163 -4.37 7.85 4.71
C HIS A 163 -5.30 8.81 5.46
N ALA A 164 -5.64 9.91 4.79
CA ALA A 164 -6.87 10.65 5.07
C ALA A 164 -7.94 10.27 4.05
N TYR A 165 -9.21 10.54 4.34
CA TYR A 165 -10.30 10.28 3.40
C TYR A 165 -11.06 11.57 3.12
N GLN A 166 -11.15 11.94 1.85
CA GLN A 166 -12.11 12.95 1.42
C GLN A 166 -13.46 12.27 1.17
N VAL A 167 -14.42 12.61 2.01
CA VAL A 167 -15.81 12.22 1.85
C VAL A 167 -16.54 13.31 1.09
N SER A 168 -17.16 12.95 -0.03
CA SER A 168 -17.97 13.85 -0.85
C SER A 168 -19.43 13.39 -0.85
N VAL A 169 -20.35 14.35 -0.71
CA VAL A 169 -21.80 14.12 -0.73
C VAL A 169 -22.50 15.29 -1.40
N ARG A 170 -23.65 15.00 -2.04
CA ARG A 170 -24.49 16.04 -2.66
C ARG A 170 -25.82 16.18 -1.92
N PHE A 171 -26.29 17.43 -1.86
CA PHE A 171 -27.61 17.77 -1.32
C PHE A 171 -28.36 18.70 -2.27
N SER A 172 -29.65 18.46 -2.49
CA SER A 172 -30.51 19.43 -3.15
C SER A 172 -30.82 20.58 -2.19
N THR A 173 -30.94 21.79 -2.73
CA THR A 173 -31.35 22.99 -1.98
C THR A 173 -32.27 23.84 -2.85
N THR A 174 -33.02 24.74 -2.24
CA THR A 174 -33.92 25.64 -2.98
C THR A 174 -33.17 26.74 -3.72
N ARG A 175 -32.06 27.28 -3.15
CA ARG A 175 -31.20 28.32 -3.75
C ARG A 175 -29.78 28.28 -3.17
N CYS A 176 -28.79 28.73 -3.96
CA CYS A 176 -27.40 28.74 -3.51
C CYS A 176 -27.03 29.83 -2.48
N LYS A 177 -27.60 31.03 -2.60
CA LYS A 177 -27.24 32.19 -1.74
C LYS A 177 -27.94 32.18 -0.36
N LEU A 178 -28.29 31.01 0.17
CA LEU A 178 -28.95 30.88 1.46
C LEU A 178 -27.94 30.74 2.60
N LYS A 179 -28.07 31.55 3.65
CA LYS A 179 -27.28 31.40 4.89
C LYS A 179 -27.47 30.02 5.52
N THR A 180 -28.66 29.43 5.38
CA THR A 180 -29.02 28.10 5.89
C THR A 180 -28.14 26.98 5.30
N ASN A 181 -27.67 27.11 4.05
CA ASN A 181 -26.80 26.09 3.45
C ASN A 181 -25.47 25.97 4.21
N ARG A 182 -24.88 27.12 4.58
CA ARG A 182 -23.63 27.16 5.37
C ARG A 182 -23.84 26.55 6.76
N LEU A 183 -24.94 26.90 7.42
CA LEU A 183 -25.27 26.39 8.74
C LEU A 183 -25.50 24.87 8.70
N PHE A 184 -26.21 24.37 7.68
CA PHE A 184 -26.43 22.95 7.48
C PHE A 184 -25.12 22.17 7.36
N VAL A 185 -24.20 22.58 6.47
CA VAL A 185 -22.91 21.89 6.29
C VAL A 185 -22.07 21.95 7.56
N LYS A 186 -22.10 23.08 8.28
CA LYS A 186 -21.39 23.23 9.56
C LYS A 186 -21.92 22.28 10.63
N GLU A 187 -23.25 22.15 10.76
CA GLU A 187 -23.85 21.28 11.77
C GLU A 187 -23.69 19.80 11.40
N LEU A 188 -23.82 19.47 10.11
CA LEU A 188 -23.52 18.14 9.60
C LEU A 188 -22.08 17.74 9.91
N SER A 189 -21.10 18.64 9.73
CA SER A 189 -19.70 18.39 10.09
C SER A 189 -19.54 17.97 11.55
N LYS A 190 -20.23 18.63 12.48
CA LYS A 190 -20.20 18.25 13.91
C LYS A 190 -20.81 16.88 14.17
N ILE A 191 -21.94 16.57 13.52
CA ILE A 191 -22.60 15.27 13.64
C ILE A 191 -21.65 14.16 13.14
N LEU A 192 -21.07 14.34 11.95
CA LEU A 192 -20.11 13.39 11.39
C LEU A 192 -18.90 13.22 12.31
N ASN A 193 -18.37 14.31 12.85
CA ASN A 193 -17.24 14.28 13.77
C ASN A 193 -17.57 13.49 15.05
N SER A 194 -18.75 13.70 15.63
CA SER A 194 -19.22 12.93 16.79
C SER A 194 -19.33 11.44 16.47
N THR A 195 -19.83 11.08 15.28
CA THR A 195 -20.00 9.70 14.82
C THR A 195 -18.69 8.93 14.76
N ILE A 196 -17.57 9.58 14.46
CA ILE A 196 -16.26 8.92 14.27
C ILE A 196 -15.28 9.13 15.43
N SER A 197 -15.61 9.97 16.40
CA SER A 197 -14.72 10.37 17.51
C SER A 197 -14.12 9.18 18.28
N TYR A 198 -14.90 8.12 18.50
CA TYR A 198 -14.44 6.91 19.21
C TYR A 198 -13.32 6.15 18.49
N LEU A 199 -13.13 6.41 17.19
CA LEU A 199 -12.04 5.86 16.38
C LEU A 199 -10.78 6.72 16.44
N THR A 200 -10.71 7.71 17.35
CA THR A 200 -9.65 8.75 17.40
C THR A 200 -9.46 9.45 16.05
N CYS A 201 -10.52 9.56 15.26
CA CYS A 201 -10.56 10.24 13.98
C CYS A 201 -11.41 11.51 14.11
N HIS A 202 -11.15 12.51 13.29
CA HIS A 202 -11.95 13.72 13.27
C HIS A 202 -12.10 14.30 11.86
N VAL A 203 -13.08 15.18 11.70
CA VAL A 203 -13.26 15.97 10.48
C VAL A 203 -12.43 17.25 10.62
N THR A 204 -11.30 17.35 9.92
CA THR A 204 -10.39 18.51 9.95
C THR A 204 -10.92 19.68 9.13
N GLU A 205 -11.45 19.37 7.95
CA GLU A 205 -11.92 20.37 6.99
C GLU A 205 -13.31 20.01 6.49
N SER A 206 -14.14 21.03 6.33
CA SER A 206 -15.44 20.91 5.67
C SER A 206 -15.59 22.06 4.69
N SER A 207 -15.85 21.75 3.42
CA SER A 207 -16.08 22.74 2.37
C SER A 207 -17.35 22.40 1.59
N TYR A 208 -17.95 23.41 0.96
CA TYR A 208 -19.05 23.16 0.03
C TYR A 208 -19.05 24.17 -1.11
N LYS A 209 -19.50 23.73 -2.28
CA LYS A 209 -19.83 24.60 -3.42
C LYS A 209 -21.29 24.38 -3.80
N CYS A 210 -21.97 25.43 -4.24
CA CYS A 210 -23.35 25.32 -4.70
C CYS A 210 -23.44 25.63 -6.19
N HIS A 211 -24.15 24.80 -6.94
CA HIS A 211 -24.32 24.93 -8.37
C HIS A 211 -25.79 24.87 -8.76
N SER A 212 -26.17 25.65 -9.78
CA SER A 212 -27.47 25.53 -10.45
C SER A 212 -27.35 24.55 -11.60
N ILE A 213 -28.12 23.46 -11.53
CA ILE A 213 -28.09 22.37 -12.50
C ILE A 213 -29.38 22.43 -13.32
N ARG A 214 -29.22 22.52 -14.64
CA ARG A 214 -30.34 22.41 -15.58
C ARG A 214 -30.36 20.99 -16.11
N THR A 215 -31.47 20.29 -15.89
CA THR A 215 -31.71 18.98 -16.52
C THR A 215 -32.76 19.10 -17.63
N PRO A 216 -32.70 18.24 -18.65
CA PRO A 216 -33.70 18.26 -19.73
C PRO A 216 -35.13 18.02 -19.24
N LYS A 217 -35.32 17.20 -18.19
CA LYS A 217 -36.64 16.76 -17.70
C LYS A 217 -37.18 17.55 -16.50
N ASN A 218 -36.32 18.00 -15.59
CA ASN A 218 -36.75 18.55 -14.28
C ASN A 218 -36.44 20.05 -14.12
N GLY A 219 -36.15 20.75 -15.22
CA GLY A 219 -35.84 22.18 -15.19
C GLY A 219 -34.57 22.51 -14.40
N LEU A 220 -34.57 23.70 -13.80
CA LEU A 220 -33.45 24.24 -13.02
C LEU A 220 -33.61 23.86 -11.54
N HIS A 221 -32.60 23.23 -10.97
CA HIS A 221 -32.49 22.93 -9.53
C HIS A 221 -31.12 23.33 -9.02
N TYR A 222 -30.93 23.33 -7.70
CA TYR A 222 -29.68 23.72 -7.06
C TYR A 222 -29.17 22.60 -6.18
N GLU A 223 -27.85 22.39 -6.22
CA GLU A 223 -27.20 21.35 -5.43
C GLU A 223 -25.95 21.86 -4.73
N LEU A 224 -25.76 21.39 -3.50
CA LEU A 224 -24.59 21.55 -2.67
C LEU A 224 -23.68 20.35 -2.85
N PHE A 225 -22.44 20.59 -3.24
CA PHE A 225 -21.36 19.63 -3.32
C PHE A 225 -20.51 19.85 -2.07
N ALA A 226 -20.71 19.03 -1.05
CA ALA A 226 -20.02 19.14 0.23
C ALA A 226 -18.91 18.09 0.33
N ASN A 227 -17.76 18.52 0.83
CA ASN A 227 -16.59 17.69 1.07
C ASN A 227 -16.19 17.78 2.55
N PHE A 228 -15.84 16.64 3.13
CA PHE A 228 -15.36 16.51 4.50
C PHE A 228 -14.04 15.72 4.49
N LEU A 229 -12.99 16.29 5.08
CA LEU A 229 -11.70 15.62 5.22
C LEU A 229 -11.67 14.87 6.56
N VAL A 230 -11.62 13.56 6.49
CA VAL A 230 -11.53 12.66 7.64
C VAL A 230 -10.07 12.34 7.89
N ASN A 231 -9.58 12.66 9.08
CA ASN A 231 -8.17 12.51 9.44
C ASN A 231 -8.01 11.62 10.69
N PRO A 232 -7.05 10.67 10.70
CA PRO A 232 -6.85 9.74 11.81
C PRO A 232 -6.13 10.32 13.04
N PHE A 233 -5.69 11.59 13.00
CA PHE A 233 -4.87 12.21 14.05
C PHE A 233 -5.71 13.12 14.96
N ALA A 234 -6.85 12.62 15.48
CA ALA A 234 -7.62 13.36 16.49
C ALA A 234 -6.96 13.24 17.89
N PRO A 235 -7.21 14.17 18.83
CA PRO A 235 -6.63 14.09 20.17
C PRO A 235 -6.77 12.70 20.82
N GLY A 236 -5.65 12.13 21.30
CA GLY A 236 -5.59 10.79 21.87
C GLY A 236 -5.24 9.68 20.86
N TRP A 237 -4.98 10.03 19.59
CA TRP A 237 -4.50 9.05 18.59
C TRP A 237 -3.13 8.47 18.97
N GLU A 238 -2.27 9.24 19.64
CA GLU A 238 -0.94 8.82 20.08
C GLU A 238 -1.02 7.64 21.07
N GLU A 239 -2.07 7.60 21.90
CA GLU A 239 -2.28 6.54 22.89
C GLU A 239 -2.49 5.17 22.23
N VAL A 240 -3.02 5.18 21.02
CA VAL A 240 -3.22 4.00 20.18
C VAL A 240 -1.89 3.42 19.70
N CYS A 241 -0.87 4.28 19.54
CA CYS A 241 0.44 3.93 19.00
C CYS A 241 1.45 3.46 20.06
N HIS A 242 1.16 3.60 21.37
CA HIS A 242 2.14 3.38 22.45
C HIS A 242 2.73 1.96 22.57
N LYS A 243 2.22 0.97 21.84
CA LYS A 243 2.78 -0.40 21.86
C LYS A 243 3.93 -0.60 20.88
N VAL A 244 4.03 0.20 19.81
CA VAL A 244 5.15 0.18 18.84
C VAL A 244 5.30 1.59 18.26
N PRO A 245 6.19 2.45 18.81
CA PRO A 245 6.27 3.88 18.44
C PRO A 245 6.55 4.14 16.96
N TYR A 246 7.05 3.12 16.26
CA TYR A 246 7.70 3.23 14.97
C TYR A 246 6.88 2.71 13.79
N ASN A 247 5.75 2.06 14.06
CA ASN A 247 4.88 1.48 13.03
C ASN A 247 3.40 1.62 13.46
N CYS A 248 2.88 2.84 13.39
CA CYS A 248 1.48 3.12 13.75
C CYS A 248 0.57 3.29 12.54
N GLU A 249 1.14 3.45 11.34
CA GLU A 249 0.45 3.67 10.07
C GLU A 249 -0.61 2.60 9.83
N ASP A 250 -0.31 1.34 10.13
CA ASP A 250 -1.24 0.22 9.96
C ASP A 250 -2.52 0.42 10.80
N VAL A 251 -2.40 0.96 12.01
CA VAL A 251 -3.52 1.17 12.93
C VAL A 251 -4.27 2.46 12.61
N THR A 252 -3.56 3.56 12.35
CA THR A 252 -4.15 4.85 11.98
C THR A 252 -4.89 4.77 10.66
N ASN A 253 -4.30 4.13 9.64
CA ASN A 253 -4.93 3.92 8.33
C ASN A 253 -6.19 3.05 8.43
N ARG A 254 -6.15 1.99 9.22
CA ARG A 254 -7.33 1.15 9.47
C ARG A 254 -8.45 1.94 10.12
N ARG A 255 -8.15 2.78 11.12
CA ARG A 255 -9.13 3.63 11.80
C ARG A 255 -9.69 4.71 10.86
N ALA A 256 -8.86 5.34 10.04
CA ALA A 256 -9.29 6.32 9.04
C ALA A 256 -10.31 5.71 8.07
N ARG A 257 -10.01 4.50 7.56
CA ARG A 257 -10.94 3.77 6.67
C ARG A 257 -12.25 3.44 7.38
N GLN A 258 -12.18 2.92 8.61
CA GLN A 258 -13.37 2.63 9.41
C GLN A 258 -14.21 3.89 9.66
N ALA A 259 -13.58 5.03 9.94
CA ALA A 259 -14.28 6.30 10.13
C ALA A 259 -15.03 6.73 8.86
N ALA A 260 -14.38 6.64 7.70
CA ALA A 260 -15.02 6.93 6.41
C ALA A 260 -16.19 5.97 6.11
N GLU A 261 -16.04 4.67 6.42
CA GLU A 261 -17.12 3.68 6.32
C GLU A 261 -18.31 3.98 7.25
N GLN A 262 -18.06 4.44 8.49
CA GLN A 262 -19.12 4.81 9.42
C GLN A 262 -19.89 6.05 8.95
N ILE A 263 -19.20 7.02 8.34
CA ILE A 263 -19.87 8.16 7.69
C ILE A 263 -20.72 7.66 6.50
N GLY A 264 -20.23 6.70 5.73
CA GLY A 264 -21.01 6.05 4.67
C GLY A 264 -22.29 5.40 5.19
N LYS A 265 -22.20 4.67 6.31
CA LYS A 265 -23.37 4.09 7.00
C LYS A 265 -24.36 5.16 7.47
N PHE A 266 -23.87 6.28 8.01
CA PHE A 266 -24.71 7.42 8.39
C PHE A 266 -25.54 7.93 7.21
N PHE A 267 -24.91 8.17 6.05
CA PHE A 267 -25.64 8.64 4.87
C PHE A 267 -26.59 7.58 4.29
N HIS A 268 -26.23 6.30 4.37
CA HIS A 268 -27.13 5.21 3.99
C HIS A 268 -28.38 5.16 4.88
N GLN A 269 -28.24 5.36 6.19
CA GLN A 269 -29.37 5.43 7.12
C GLN A 269 -30.21 6.69 6.93
N LEU A 270 -29.57 7.83 6.66
CA LEU A 270 -30.27 9.08 6.33
C LEU A 270 -31.20 8.91 5.12
N ARG A 271 -30.72 8.23 4.08
CA ARG A 271 -31.52 7.86 2.91
C ARG A 271 -32.76 7.04 3.27
N GLN A 272 -32.60 6.00 4.12
CA GLN A 272 -33.72 5.15 4.54
C GLN A 272 -34.75 5.96 5.34
N SER A 273 -34.31 6.76 6.31
CA SER A 273 -35.19 7.53 7.20
C SER A 273 -36.03 8.56 6.44
N VAL A 274 -35.42 9.28 5.48
CA VAL A 274 -36.15 10.25 4.64
C VAL A 274 -37.20 9.58 3.75
N LYS A 275 -36.95 8.35 3.28
CA LYS A 275 -37.88 7.62 2.40
C LYS A 275 -39.14 7.12 3.12
N TYR A 276 -39.05 6.81 4.43
CA TYR A 276 -40.12 6.14 5.17
C TYR A 276 -40.85 7.03 6.18
N GLU A 277 -40.22 8.08 6.74
CA GLU A 277 -40.75 8.76 7.93
C GLU A 277 -41.16 10.24 7.74
N PHE A 278 -40.73 10.92 6.67
CA PHE A 278 -40.96 12.36 6.53
C PHE A 278 -41.68 12.74 5.23
N HIS A 279 -42.96 13.12 5.34
CA HIS A 279 -43.72 13.79 4.28
C HIS A 279 -43.41 15.31 4.16
N THR A 280 -42.51 15.84 5.00
CA THR A 280 -42.12 17.25 4.99
C THR A 280 -40.93 17.49 4.07
N VAL A 281 -41.08 18.37 3.08
CA VAL A 281 -40.00 18.81 2.19
C VAL A 281 -38.98 19.62 2.99
N LEU A 282 -37.88 18.99 3.40
CA LEU A 282 -36.74 19.68 4.00
C LEU A 282 -36.16 20.67 2.99
N ALA A 283 -35.70 21.83 3.48
CA ALA A 283 -35.07 22.86 2.65
C ALA A 283 -33.74 22.39 2.01
N VAL A 284 -33.11 21.37 2.59
CA VAL A 284 -31.92 20.70 2.08
C VAL A 284 -32.16 19.19 2.15
N GLN A 285 -32.02 18.47 1.03
CA GLN A 285 -32.28 17.02 0.98
C GLN A 285 -31.08 16.27 0.43
N TYR A 286 -30.81 15.07 0.94
CA TYR A 286 -29.75 14.21 0.43
C TYR A 286 -30.02 13.78 -1.01
N VAL A 287 -29.00 13.80 -1.87
CA VAL A 287 -29.07 13.27 -3.24
C VAL A 287 -28.63 11.81 -3.22
N ASP A 288 -29.52 10.92 -3.65
CA ASP A 288 -29.27 9.49 -3.70
C ASP A 288 -28.00 9.13 -4.50
N ASN A 289 -27.24 8.16 -3.98
CA ASN A 289 -26.00 7.66 -4.57
C ASN A 289 -24.92 8.72 -4.80
N SER A 290 -24.97 9.85 -4.08
CA SER A 290 -23.98 10.91 -4.18
C SER A 290 -22.78 10.77 -3.24
N PHE A 291 -22.83 9.80 -2.33
CA PHE A 291 -21.74 9.54 -1.39
C PHE A 291 -20.56 8.89 -2.12
N SER A 292 -19.38 9.48 -1.96
CA SER A 292 -18.11 8.87 -2.35
C SER A 292 -17.06 9.11 -1.27
N MET A 293 -16.13 8.17 -1.12
CA MET A 293 -14.93 8.36 -0.31
C MET A 293 -13.70 8.14 -1.21
N THR A 294 -12.75 9.07 -1.16
CA THR A 294 -11.49 8.97 -1.89
C THR A 294 -10.34 9.06 -0.90
N PRO A 295 -9.40 8.10 -0.90
CA PRO A 295 -8.20 8.20 -0.06
C PRO A 295 -7.32 9.35 -0.56
N ILE A 296 -6.72 10.06 0.38
CA ILE A 296 -5.70 11.07 0.16
C ILE A 296 -4.46 10.60 0.92
N ASP A 297 -3.42 10.31 0.15
CA ASP A 297 -2.16 9.82 0.69
C ASP A 297 -1.31 11.00 1.15
N SER A 298 -0.58 10.78 2.23
CA SER A 298 0.41 11.67 2.77
C SER A 298 1.67 10.88 3.11
N CYS A 299 2.84 11.47 2.87
CA CYS A 299 4.12 10.89 3.25
C CYS A 299 4.74 11.70 4.37
N GLN A 300 5.33 11.05 5.36
CA GLN A 300 6.04 11.77 6.41
C GLN A 300 7.28 12.48 5.84
N PRO A 301 7.73 13.58 6.47
CA PRO A 301 8.89 14.33 6.02
C PRO A 301 10.12 13.45 5.80
N GLY A 302 10.79 13.65 4.68
CA GLY A 302 11.91 12.82 4.20
C GLY A 302 11.49 11.66 3.28
N PHE A 303 10.19 11.48 3.02
CA PHE A 303 9.68 10.46 2.10
C PHE A 303 8.81 11.07 1.01
N GLY A 304 8.64 10.32 -0.09
CA GLY A 304 7.74 10.67 -1.18
C GLY A 304 7.36 9.44 -2.02
N LYS A 305 6.38 9.62 -2.89
CA LYS A 305 5.88 8.61 -3.83
C LYS A 305 6.45 8.88 -5.21
N ASN A 306 6.93 7.84 -5.87
CA ASN A 306 7.31 7.92 -7.27
C ASN A 306 7.00 6.59 -7.96
N HIS A 307 5.91 6.58 -8.73
CA HIS A 307 5.43 5.38 -9.40
C HIS A 307 6.37 4.89 -10.51
N HIS A 308 7.18 5.78 -11.08
CA HIS A 308 8.09 5.44 -12.18
C HIS A 308 9.37 4.79 -11.67
N THR A 309 9.96 5.32 -10.60
CA THR A 309 11.21 4.79 -10.04
C THR A 309 10.99 3.63 -9.08
N HIS A 310 9.81 3.52 -8.47
CA HIS A 310 9.52 2.52 -7.44
C HIS A 310 8.25 1.72 -7.76
N GLN A 311 8.27 1.05 -8.92
CA GLN A 311 7.15 0.26 -9.43
C GLN A 311 6.69 -0.82 -8.42
N ASN A 312 7.64 -1.47 -7.74
CA ASN A 312 7.37 -2.51 -6.74
C ASN A 312 6.79 -1.97 -5.41
N CYS A 313 6.75 -0.65 -5.21
CA CYS A 313 6.18 0.01 -4.02
C CYS A 313 5.39 1.27 -4.42
N ALA A 314 4.62 1.17 -5.50
CA ALA A 314 3.87 2.26 -6.11
C ALA A 314 2.98 3.08 -5.14
N SER A 315 2.39 2.41 -4.15
CA SER A 315 1.53 3.02 -3.14
C SER A 315 2.28 3.51 -1.90
N CYS A 316 3.57 3.19 -1.78
CA CYS A 316 4.37 3.46 -0.60
C CYS A 316 5.05 4.83 -0.67
N CYS A 317 5.38 5.35 0.50
CA CYS A 317 6.28 6.48 0.66
C CYS A 317 7.72 5.96 0.77
N VAL A 318 8.51 6.15 -0.28
CA VAL A 318 9.92 5.75 -0.32
C VAL A 318 10.79 6.94 0.10
N VAL A 319 11.90 6.66 0.77
CA VAL A 319 12.83 7.68 1.25
C VAL A 319 13.32 8.58 0.10
N CYS A 320 13.35 9.89 0.33
CA CYS A 320 13.90 10.84 -0.63
C CYS A 320 15.40 10.59 -0.79
N GLY A 321 15.86 10.48 -2.05
CA GLY A 321 17.25 10.22 -2.38
C GLY A 321 18.16 11.45 -2.18
N PRO A 322 19.49 11.26 -2.18
CA PRO A 322 20.46 12.35 -2.14
C PRO A 322 20.19 13.43 -3.20
N GLY A 323 20.27 14.69 -2.80
CA GLY A 323 19.92 15.85 -3.63
C GLY A 323 18.42 16.16 -3.68
N THR A 324 17.61 15.44 -2.91
CA THR A 324 16.18 15.71 -2.75
C THR A 324 15.78 15.75 -1.27
N TYR A 325 14.67 16.41 -0.97
CA TYR A 325 14.14 16.52 0.39
C TYR A 325 12.61 16.59 0.38
N SER A 326 11.99 16.27 1.51
CA SER A 326 10.55 16.46 1.73
C SER A 326 10.35 17.09 3.11
N PRO A 327 9.92 18.37 3.19
CA PRO A 327 9.84 19.09 4.47
C PRO A 327 8.54 18.87 5.23
N ASN A 328 7.51 18.39 4.54
CA ASN A 328 6.16 18.34 5.06
C ASN A 328 5.50 17.01 4.65
N ASN A 329 4.17 16.99 4.76
CA ASN A 329 3.34 15.81 4.57
C ASN A 329 2.93 15.57 3.10
N GLU A 330 3.54 16.30 2.16
CA GLU A 330 3.34 16.10 0.72
C GLU A 330 3.92 14.76 0.24
N VAL A 331 3.42 14.30 -0.90
CA VAL A 331 3.82 13.00 -1.47
C VAL A 331 5.01 13.11 -2.42
N THR A 332 5.66 14.27 -2.54
CA THR A 332 6.72 14.49 -3.54
C THR A 332 8.03 14.87 -2.89
N CYS A 333 9.13 14.26 -3.33
CA CYS A 333 10.47 14.71 -3.01
C CYS A 333 10.85 15.87 -3.93
N GLN A 334 11.26 16.98 -3.34
CA GLN A 334 11.67 18.20 -4.04
C GLN A 334 13.19 18.21 -4.25
N THR A 335 13.67 18.75 -5.36
CA THR A 335 15.11 18.86 -5.61
C THR A 335 15.77 19.93 -4.75
N CYS A 336 17.00 19.70 -4.32
CA CYS A 336 17.76 20.60 -3.48
C CYS A 336 19.26 20.53 -3.77
N ALA A 337 19.88 21.70 -4.02
CA ALA A 337 21.31 21.80 -4.27
C ALA A 337 22.17 21.85 -2.99
N SER A 338 21.54 22.01 -1.82
CA SER A 338 22.22 22.10 -0.52
C SER A 338 23.00 20.81 -0.23
N PRO A 339 24.27 20.89 0.21
CA PRO A 339 25.02 19.73 0.67
C PRO A 339 24.32 18.96 1.81
N ARG A 340 23.46 19.65 2.58
CA ARG A 340 22.69 19.03 3.68
C ARG A 340 21.63 18.04 3.19
N ALA A 341 21.19 18.16 1.94
CA ALA A 341 20.25 17.23 1.32
C ALA A 341 20.93 16.06 0.59
N ARG A 342 22.26 15.87 0.74
CA ARG A 342 22.99 14.75 0.12
C ARG A 342 22.84 13.41 0.85
N MET A 343 22.01 13.36 1.89
CA MET A 343 21.68 12.14 2.61
C MET A 343 20.27 11.68 2.26
N TYR A 344 20.04 10.37 2.33
CA TYR A 344 18.70 9.82 2.24
C TYR A 344 17.82 10.34 3.37
N GLY A 345 16.58 10.71 3.04
CA GLY A 345 15.57 11.14 4.01
C GLY A 345 15.71 12.59 4.47
N ALA A 346 16.35 13.45 3.68
CA ALA A 346 16.48 14.86 4.03
C ALA A 346 15.11 15.54 4.20
N LYS A 347 14.96 16.31 5.28
CA LYS A 347 13.72 17.03 5.64
C LYS A 347 13.80 18.53 5.39
N SER A 348 14.94 19.02 4.93
CA SER A 348 15.17 20.44 4.66
C SER A 348 16.20 20.64 3.56
N CYS A 349 16.01 21.71 2.81
CA CYS A 349 17.03 22.36 2.00
C CYS A 349 17.62 23.53 2.80
#